data_AF-A0A815BPQ6-F1
#
_entry.id   AF-A0A815BPQ6-F1
#
_cell.length_a   1.000
_cell.length_b   1.000
_cell.length_c   1.000
_cell.angle_alpha   90.00
_cell.angle_beta   90.00
_cell.angle_gamma   90.00
#
_symmetry.space_group_name_H-M   'P 1'
#
loop_
_entity.id
_entity.type
_entity.pdbx_description
1 polymer ?
#
loop_
_entity_poly.entity_id
_entity_poly.type
_entity_poly.pdbx_seq_one_letter_code
_entity_poly.pdbx_strand_id
1 'polypeptide(L)'
;MTPLTPLINVSTTLLPPTTTTITTTSTSTTVPLTKCPRLITFDNIPGAGRFQQSLPNGYSGFQWVNANYMNISYNEQVNGWSGYSAALSSGQYVGLNKDGQMLSMIINAARSFTLKSMIVASAWNDNLILEITGKRGGSVFKSKRLTLQLQPQWIEFNWPDLEIVNFSSYGGEPNSDVKGKGTQFAFDNLCVEFSK
;
A
#
# COMPACT_ATOMS: atom_id res chain seq x y z
N MET A 1 -64.83 52.00 -26.02
CA MET A 1 -65.65 50.78 -26.18
C MET A 1 -64.96 49.92 -27.22
N THR A 2 -64.35 48.83 -26.78
CA THR A 2 -63.72 47.82 -27.65
C THR A 2 -63.99 46.43 -27.06
N PRO A 3 -64.26 45.42 -27.89
CA PRO A 3 -64.99 44.23 -27.48
C PRO A 3 -64.06 43.09 -27.00
N LEU A 4 -64.59 42.28 -26.10
CA LEU A 4 -64.03 41.00 -25.65
C LEU A 4 -63.96 40.01 -26.83
N THR A 5 -62.80 39.38 -27.02
CA THR A 5 -62.62 38.20 -27.90
C THR A 5 -62.40 36.96 -27.01
N PRO A 6 -63.01 35.81 -27.33
CA PRO A 6 -62.94 34.62 -26.48
C PRO A 6 -61.62 33.85 -26.63
N LEU A 7 -61.14 33.29 -25.51
CA LEU A 7 -59.99 32.38 -25.46
C LEU A 7 -60.37 31.03 -26.08
N ILE A 8 -59.69 30.66 -27.18
CA ILE A 8 -59.72 29.30 -27.72
C ILE A 8 -58.63 28.49 -27.02
N ASN A 9 -59.05 27.47 -26.27
CA ASN A 9 -58.17 26.46 -25.68
C ASN A 9 -57.70 25.50 -26.78
N VAL A 10 -56.44 25.60 -27.21
CA VAL A 10 -55.80 24.57 -28.04
C VAL A 10 -55.01 23.65 -27.12
N SER A 11 -55.60 22.50 -26.80
CA SER A 11 -54.92 21.43 -26.06
C SER A 11 -53.90 20.77 -27.00
N THR A 12 -52.62 21.05 -26.78
CA THR A 12 -51.52 20.38 -27.47
C THR A 12 -51.03 19.23 -26.60
N THR A 13 -51.38 18.00 -26.99
CA THR A 13 -50.83 16.78 -26.40
C THR A 13 -49.38 16.60 -26.87
N LEU A 14 -48.43 17.01 -26.04
CA LEU A 14 -47.02 16.67 -26.21
C LEU A 14 -46.82 15.16 -25.97
N LEU A 15 -46.39 14.44 -26.99
CA LEU A 15 -45.86 13.08 -26.84
C LEU A 15 -44.55 13.13 -26.02
N PRO A 16 -44.35 12.20 -25.07
CA PRO A 16 -43.10 12.14 -24.31
C PRO A 16 -41.93 11.72 -25.22
N PRO A 17 -40.71 12.22 -24.96
CA PRO A 17 -39.53 11.83 -25.74
C PRO A 17 -39.22 10.35 -25.53
N THR A 18 -38.95 9.64 -26.62
CA THR A 18 -38.50 8.25 -26.64
C THR A 18 -37.08 8.16 -26.07
N THR A 19 -36.94 7.60 -24.87
CA THR A 19 -35.65 7.32 -24.24
C THR A 19 -35.00 6.11 -24.93
N THR A 20 -34.04 6.36 -25.82
CA THR A 20 -33.19 5.29 -26.39
C THR A 20 -32.11 4.93 -25.38
N THR A 21 -32.32 3.83 -24.66
CA THR A 21 -31.31 3.27 -23.74
C THR A 21 -30.19 2.62 -24.57
N ILE A 22 -29.01 3.24 -24.62
CA ILE A 22 -27.81 2.60 -25.17
C ILE A 22 -27.22 1.72 -24.07
N THR A 23 -27.43 0.41 -24.17
CA THR A 23 -26.79 -0.57 -23.29
C THR A 23 -25.35 -0.77 -23.75
N THR A 24 -24.40 -0.05 -23.14
CA THR A 24 -22.97 -0.34 -23.29
C THR A 24 -22.61 -1.54 -22.44
N THR A 25 -22.50 -2.71 -23.05
CA THR A 25 -21.95 -3.91 -22.42
C THR A 25 -20.45 -3.71 -22.25
N SER A 26 -20.02 -3.26 -21.07
CA SER A 26 -18.61 -3.34 -20.68
C SER A 26 -18.32 -4.78 -20.25
N THR A 27 -17.59 -5.51 -21.08
CA THR A 27 -17.00 -6.79 -20.69
C THR A 27 -15.88 -6.52 -19.71
N SER A 28 -16.22 -6.50 -18.42
CA SER A 28 -15.25 -6.59 -17.33
C SER A 28 -14.51 -7.91 -17.48
N THR A 29 -13.31 -7.87 -18.05
CA THR A 29 -12.37 -8.98 -17.98
C THR A 29 -11.90 -9.04 -16.53
N THR A 30 -12.53 -9.86 -15.71
CA THR A 30 -12.04 -10.23 -14.39
C THR A 30 -10.72 -10.98 -14.59
N VAL A 31 -9.60 -10.25 -14.64
CA VAL A 31 -8.31 -10.83 -14.28
C VAL A 31 -8.51 -11.36 -12.87
N PRO A 32 -8.38 -12.67 -12.61
CA PRO A 32 -8.45 -13.16 -11.25
C PRO A 32 -7.29 -12.51 -10.52
N LEU A 33 -7.60 -11.55 -9.64
CA LEU A 33 -6.67 -11.07 -8.64
C LEU A 33 -6.35 -12.32 -7.82
N THR A 34 -5.23 -12.97 -8.16
CA THR A 34 -4.88 -14.24 -7.54
C THR A 34 -4.74 -13.93 -6.05
N LYS A 35 -5.60 -14.55 -5.23
CA LYS A 35 -5.56 -14.40 -3.77
C LYS A 35 -4.10 -14.54 -3.35
N CYS A 36 -3.62 -13.57 -2.57
CA CYS A 36 -2.23 -13.51 -2.20
C CYS A 36 -1.75 -14.87 -1.63
N PRO A 37 -0.80 -15.58 -2.26
CA PRO A 37 -0.42 -16.93 -1.85
C PRO A 37 0.08 -16.97 -0.40
N ARG A 38 0.81 -15.93 0.00
CA ARG A 38 1.20 -15.67 1.38
C ARG A 38 1.11 -14.17 1.66
N LEU A 39 0.05 -13.78 2.37
CA LEU A 39 -0.13 -12.42 2.87
C LEU A 39 0.58 -12.23 4.22
N ILE A 40 1.28 -11.11 4.38
CA ILE A 40 1.99 -10.72 5.59
C ILE A 40 1.47 -9.34 6.03
N THR A 41 0.86 -9.31 7.22
CA THR A 41 0.15 -8.14 7.80
C THR A 41 0.67 -7.76 9.19
N PHE A 42 1.65 -8.47 9.75
CA PHE A 42 2.23 -8.28 11.09
C PHE A 42 1.28 -8.47 12.28
N ASP A 43 -0.03 -8.51 12.07
CA ASP A 43 -1.05 -8.66 13.12
C ASP A 43 -1.02 -10.00 13.85
N ASN A 44 -0.43 -11.02 13.23
CA ASN A 44 -0.38 -12.38 13.78
C ASN A 44 0.92 -12.67 14.56
N ILE A 45 1.72 -11.66 14.88
CA ILE A 45 2.93 -11.82 15.70
C ILE A 45 2.52 -12.04 17.16
N PRO A 46 2.82 -13.21 17.77
CA PRO A 46 2.47 -13.47 19.17
C PRO A 46 3.19 -12.50 20.11
N GLY A 47 2.49 -12.01 21.14
CA GLY A 47 3.08 -11.09 22.11
C GLY A 47 3.40 -9.71 21.53
N ALA A 48 2.75 -9.32 20.42
CA ALA A 48 2.84 -7.99 19.86
C ALA A 48 2.57 -6.94 20.94
N GLY A 49 3.64 -6.30 21.38
CA GLY A 49 3.61 -5.29 22.42
C GLY A 49 3.23 -3.94 21.82
N ARG A 50 2.96 -2.99 22.71
CA ARG A 50 2.39 -1.69 22.34
C ARG A 50 3.38 -0.80 21.57
N PHE A 51 4.69 -0.95 21.82
CA PHE A 51 5.76 -0.16 21.21
C PHE A 51 6.35 -0.79 19.95
N GLN A 52 7.13 0.01 19.23
CA GLN A 52 7.96 -0.45 18.12
C GLN A 52 8.91 -1.57 18.59
N GLN A 53 8.86 -2.71 17.90
CA GLN A 53 9.68 -3.88 18.21
C GLN A 53 10.31 -4.44 16.94
N SER A 54 11.45 -5.12 17.07
CA SER A 54 12.08 -5.77 15.93
C SER A 54 11.26 -6.95 15.46
N LEU A 55 11.12 -7.09 14.14
CA LEU A 55 10.47 -8.26 13.54
C LEU A 55 11.27 -9.52 13.91
N PRO A 56 10.62 -10.57 14.46
CA PRO A 56 11.31 -11.79 14.82
C PRO A 56 11.96 -12.46 13.60
N ASN A 57 13.19 -12.94 13.76
CA ASN A 57 13.81 -13.78 12.74
C ASN A 57 12.97 -15.05 12.51
N GLY A 58 12.74 -15.38 11.25
CA GLY A 58 11.84 -16.47 10.85
C GLY A 58 10.38 -16.05 10.73
N TYR A 59 10.00 -14.83 11.09
CA TYR A 59 8.63 -14.35 10.90
C TYR A 59 8.24 -14.42 9.42
N SER A 60 7.16 -15.15 9.15
CA SER A 60 6.69 -15.47 7.80
C SER A 60 7.74 -16.13 6.90
N GLY A 61 8.72 -16.84 7.46
CA GLY A 61 9.74 -17.58 6.71
C GLY A 61 10.95 -16.75 6.27
N PHE A 62 11.07 -15.50 6.73
CA PHE A 62 12.17 -14.60 6.39
C PHE A 62 13.02 -14.26 7.61
N GLN A 63 14.31 -14.02 7.37
CA GLN A 63 15.15 -13.22 8.25
C GLN A 63 14.93 -11.75 7.91
N TRP A 64 14.74 -10.93 8.94
CA TRP A 64 14.44 -9.51 8.80
C TRP A 64 15.58 -8.70 9.42
N VAL A 65 16.23 -7.87 8.60
CA VAL A 65 17.31 -6.99 9.04
C VAL A 65 16.80 -5.57 9.04
N ASN A 66 17.02 -4.84 10.15
CA ASN A 66 16.55 -3.47 10.35
C ASN A 66 15.05 -3.29 10.07
N ALA A 67 14.25 -4.29 10.38
CA ALA A 67 12.81 -4.23 10.25
C ALA A 67 12.17 -4.26 11.64
N ASN A 68 11.30 -3.28 11.89
CA ASN A 68 10.47 -3.26 13.07
C ASN A 68 9.00 -3.34 12.67
N TYR A 69 8.14 -3.61 13.64
CA TYR A 69 6.70 -3.49 13.54
C TYR A 69 6.18 -2.71 14.74
N MET A 70 5.01 -2.08 14.60
CA MET A 70 4.41 -1.30 15.68
C MET A 70 2.88 -1.31 15.64
N ASN A 71 2.25 -1.19 16.81
CA ASN A 71 0.81 -0.95 16.90
C ASN A 71 0.53 0.52 16.61
N ILE A 72 -0.20 0.80 15.54
CA ILE A 72 -0.49 2.16 15.09
C ILE A 72 -1.35 2.92 16.10
N SER A 73 -2.46 2.31 16.55
CA SER A 73 -3.39 2.98 17.48
C SER A 73 -2.69 3.40 18.77
N TYR A 74 -1.82 2.55 19.31
CA TYR A 74 -1.05 2.89 20.49
C TYR A 74 0.02 3.96 20.21
N ASN A 75 0.76 3.82 19.11
CA ASN A 75 1.80 4.77 18.75
C ASN A 75 1.22 6.19 18.58
N GLU A 76 0.08 6.32 17.91
CA GLU A 76 -0.58 7.62 17.72
C GLU A 76 -1.17 8.18 19.01
N GLN A 77 -1.65 7.32 19.91
CA GLN A 77 -2.11 7.74 21.23
C GLN A 77 -0.97 8.36 22.07
N VAL A 78 0.25 7.82 21.98
CA VAL A 78 1.39 8.26 22.81
C VAL A 78 2.18 9.39 22.15
N ASN A 79 2.43 9.29 20.85
CA ASN A 79 3.36 10.19 20.13
C ASN A 79 2.63 11.21 19.24
N GLY A 80 1.30 11.12 19.12
CA GLY A 80 0.54 11.84 18.09
C GLY A 80 0.71 11.21 16.71
N TRP A 81 0.06 11.82 15.72
CA TRP A 81 0.11 11.33 14.34
C TRP A 81 1.53 11.39 13.78
N SER A 82 2.08 10.25 13.36
CA SER A 82 3.47 10.09 12.92
C SER A 82 3.61 9.53 11.50
N GLY A 83 2.51 9.53 10.75
CA GLY A 83 2.41 9.06 9.36
C GLY A 83 2.60 7.55 9.13
N TYR A 84 3.09 6.77 10.09
CA TYR A 84 3.15 5.30 9.97
C TYR A 84 1.79 4.64 9.65
N SER A 85 0.69 5.25 10.10
CA SER A 85 -0.68 4.82 9.80
C SER A 85 -1.02 4.91 8.32
N ALA A 86 -0.32 5.72 7.52
CA ALA A 86 -0.60 5.89 6.11
C ALA A 86 -0.45 4.60 5.29
N ALA A 87 0.41 3.66 5.73
CA ALA A 87 0.54 2.36 5.09
C ALA A 87 -0.35 1.27 5.71
N LEU A 88 -0.99 1.52 6.86
CA LEU A 88 -1.79 0.52 7.57
C LEU A 88 -3.03 0.17 6.74
N SER A 89 -3.11 -1.08 6.31
CA SER A 89 -4.20 -1.60 5.49
C SER A 89 -4.76 -2.92 6.03
N SER A 90 -4.24 -3.39 7.15
CA SER A 90 -4.66 -4.56 7.88
C SER A 90 -4.59 -4.32 9.39
N GLY A 91 -5.46 -5.00 10.13
CA GLY A 91 -5.50 -5.01 11.60
C GLY A 91 -5.04 -3.73 12.30
N GLN A 92 -3.93 -3.81 13.05
CA GLN A 92 -3.40 -2.71 13.86
C GLN A 92 -1.88 -2.54 13.74
N TYR A 93 -1.17 -3.46 13.10
CA TYR A 93 0.28 -3.48 13.06
C TYR A 93 0.82 -3.17 11.66
N VAL A 94 1.81 -2.29 11.60
CA VAL A 94 2.53 -1.97 10.35
C VAL A 94 3.99 -2.39 10.48
N GLY A 95 4.62 -2.78 9.37
CA GLY A 95 6.06 -2.94 9.25
C GLY A 95 6.73 -1.60 8.95
N LEU A 96 7.98 -1.41 9.38
CA LEU A 96 8.78 -0.23 9.07
C LEU A 96 10.28 -0.53 9.07
N ASN A 97 11.06 0.32 8.41
CA ASN A 97 12.52 0.26 8.52
C ASN A 97 13.01 0.96 9.79
N LYS A 98 13.83 0.26 10.56
CA LYS A 98 14.37 0.73 11.83
C LYS A 98 15.33 1.90 11.59
N ASP A 99 15.10 3.00 12.30
CA ASP A 99 15.98 4.18 12.35
C ASP A 99 16.32 4.78 10.97
N GLY A 100 15.48 4.55 9.96
CA GLY A 100 15.72 5.00 8.59
C GLY A 100 16.81 4.20 7.85
N GLN A 101 17.31 3.11 8.44
CA GLN A 101 18.33 2.25 7.85
C GLN A 101 17.75 1.39 6.73
N MET A 102 18.62 0.83 5.89
CA MET A 102 18.23 -0.15 4.88
C MET A 102 17.63 -1.38 5.56
N LEU A 103 16.41 -1.73 5.16
CA LEU A 103 15.71 -2.94 5.58
C LEU A 103 16.02 -4.06 4.58
N SER A 104 16.30 -5.26 5.08
CA SER A 104 16.45 -6.46 4.24
C SER A 104 15.47 -7.55 4.65
N MET A 105 14.78 -8.11 3.66
CA MET A 105 14.00 -9.32 3.78
C MET A 105 14.73 -10.45 3.06
N ILE A 106 15.13 -11.47 3.81
CA ILE A 106 16.04 -12.53 3.34
C ILE A 106 15.37 -13.88 3.54
N ILE A 107 15.23 -14.68 2.49
CA ILE A 107 14.82 -16.07 2.63
C ILE A 107 16.05 -16.96 2.85
N ASN A 108 15.87 -18.13 3.48
CA ASN A 108 16.94 -19.10 3.64
C ASN A 108 17.60 -19.44 2.28
N ALA A 109 18.93 -19.53 2.25
CA ALA A 109 19.75 -19.71 1.05
C ALA A 109 19.38 -20.90 0.14
N ALA A 110 18.67 -21.92 0.66
CA ALA A 110 18.18 -23.04 -0.13
C ALA A 110 16.80 -22.80 -0.79
N ARG A 111 16.25 -21.59 -0.68
CA ARG A 111 14.89 -21.25 -1.13
C ARG A 111 14.89 -19.93 -1.89
N SER A 112 13.84 -19.74 -2.68
CA SER A 112 13.53 -18.47 -3.32
C SER A 112 12.05 -18.15 -3.20
N PHE A 113 11.69 -16.90 -3.51
CA PHE A 113 10.30 -16.46 -3.50
C PHE A 113 10.02 -15.45 -4.61
N THR A 114 8.75 -15.33 -4.96
CA THR A 114 8.25 -14.25 -5.81
C THR A 114 7.72 -13.13 -4.92
N LEU A 115 8.23 -11.90 -5.11
CA LEU A 115 7.61 -10.70 -4.57
C LEU A 115 6.47 -10.28 -5.50
N LYS A 116 5.22 -10.27 -5.01
CA LYS A 116 4.04 -9.97 -5.82
C LYS A 116 3.62 -8.51 -5.67
N SER A 117 3.35 -8.08 -4.44
CA SER A 117 2.86 -6.73 -4.15
C SER A 117 3.10 -6.30 -2.71
N MET A 118 2.88 -5.02 -2.40
CA MET A 118 2.82 -4.49 -1.04
C MET A 118 2.13 -3.12 -1.03
N ILE A 119 1.78 -2.63 0.16
CA ILE A 119 1.42 -1.24 0.41
C ILE A 119 2.60 -0.55 1.10
N VAL A 120 2.92 0.66 0.67
CA VAL A 120 3.96 1.51 1.28
C VAL A 120 3.47 2.94 1.46
N ALA A 121 4.04 3.65 2.43
CA ALA A 121 3.89 5.09 2.59
C ALA A 121 5.13 5.66 3.30
N SER A 122 5.38 6.97 3.17
CA SER A 122 6.37 7.63 4.02
C SER A 122 5.81 7.86 5.42
N ALA A 123 6.70 7.86 6.43
CA ALA A 123 6.29 8.19 7.80
C ALA A 123 6.27 9.69 8.04
N TRP A 124 7.34 10.40 7.66
CA TRP A 124 7.54 11.80 8.08
C TRP A 124 7.84 12.79 6.97
N ASN A 125 8.28 12.32 5.82
CA ASN A 125 8.72 13.19 4.75
C ASN A 125 7.76 13.10 3.55
N ASP A 126 7.44 14.24 2.98
CA ASP A 126 6.88 14.31 1.63
C ASP A 126 7.99 14.02 0.61
N ASN A 127 7.60 13.41 -0.50
CA ASN A 127 8.52 13.04 -1.59
C ASN A 127 9.72 12.17 -1.16
N LEU A 128 9.56 11.33 -0.11
CA LEU A 128 10.60 10.41 0.34
C LEU A 128 10.93 9.42 -0.78
N ILE A 129 12.20 9.25 -1.12
CA ILE A 129 12.60 8.26 -2.11
C ILE A 129 12.71 6.90 -1.45
N LEU A 130 12.09 5.88 -2.05
CA LEU A 130 12.27 4.47 -1.71
C LEU A 130 12.87 3.73 -2.90
N GLU A 131 14.04 3.13 -2.69
CA GLU A 131 14.71 2.23 -3.62
C GLU A 131 14.56 0.78 -3.14
N ILE A 132 13.99 -0.06 -4.00
CA ILE A 132 13.74 -1.47 -3.74
C ILE A 132 14.60 -2.28 -4.71
N THR A 133 15.46 -3.16 -4.19
CA THR A 133 16.31 -4.04 -5.00
C THR A 133 16.07 -5.50 -4.64
N GLY A 134 15.72 -6.31 -5.64
CA GLY A 134 15.61 -7.76 -5.52
C GLY A 134 16.90 -8.42 -5.99
N LYS A 135 17.44 -9.36 -5.22
CA LYS A 135 18.65 -10.12 -5.55
C LYS A 135 18.36 -11.61 -5.77
N ARG A 136 19.13 -12.21 -6.67
CA ARG A 136 19.14 -13.64 -7.01
C ARG A 136 20.59 -14.06 -7.28
N GLY A 137 21.04 -15.18 -6.74
CA GLY A 137 22.44 -15.63 -6.88
C GLY A 137 23.44 -14.60 -6.36
N GLY A 138 23.10 -13.89 -5.27
CA GLY A 138 23.93 -12.82 -4.69
C GLY A 138 24.02 -11.50 -5.48
N SER A 139 23.50 -11.43 -6.70
CA SER A 139 23.53 -10.23 -7.56
C SER A 139 22.19 -9.52 -7.63
N VAL A 140 22.18 -8.22 -7.92
CA VAL A 140 20.94 -7.47 -8.16
C VAL A 140 20.29 -7.98 -9.44
N PHE A 141 19.03 -8.39 -9.35
CA PHE A 141 18.23 -8.91 -10.46
C PHE A 141 17.19 -7.88 -10.94
N LYS A 142 16.52 -7.19 -10.02
CA LYS A 142 15.51 -6.16 -10.30
C LYS A 142 15.67 -4.99 -9.35
N SER A 143 15.30 -3.80 -9.83
CA SER A 143 15.21 -2.61 -9.00
C SER A 143 13.96 -1.79 -9.35
N LYS A 144 13.45 -1.05 -8.37
CA LYS A 144 12.35 -0.11 -8.52
C LYS A 144 12.60 1.07 -7.60
N ARG A 145 12.40 2.28 -8.12
CA ARG A 145 12.47 3.53 -7.37
C ARG A 145 11.08 4.16 -7.30
N LEU A 146 10.70 4.63 -6.13
CA LEU A 146 9.41 5.23 -5.83
C LEU A 146 9.62 6.56 -5.11
N THR A 147 8.66 7.46 -5.27
CA THR A 147 8.53 8.67 -4.48
C THR A 147 7.29 8.50 -3.61
N LEU A 148 7.49 8.38 -2.31
CA LEU A 148 6.45 8.15 -1.32
C LEU A 148 5.91 9.46 -0.76
N GLN A 149 4.67 9.41 -0.30
CA GLN A 149 3.96 10.47 0.40
C GLN A 149 3.29 9.89 1.66
N LEU A 150 2.69 10.74 2.49
CA LEU A 150 1.89 10.36 3.66
C LEU A 150 0.51 9.80 3.26
N GLN A 151 0.46 8.91 2.27
CA GLN A 151 -0.74 8.23 1.82
C GLN A 151 -0.37 6.83 1.29
N PRO A 152 -1.28 5.85 1.35
CA PRO A 152 -0.98 4.50 0.91
C PRO A 152 -0.70 4.45 -0.59
N GLN A 153 0.39 3.80 -0.96
CA GLN A 153 0.71 3.47 -2.34
C GLN A 153 0.80 1.95 -2.48
N TRP A 154 -0.10 1.39 -3.30
CA TRP A 154 -0.03 0.00 -3.71
C TRP A 154 1.03 -0.18 -4.80
N ILE A 155 1.92 -1.16 -4.61
CA ILE A 155 2.97 -1.50 -5.57
C ILE A 155 2.80 -2.94 -6.02
N GLU A 156 2.85 -3.16 -7.33
CA GLU A 156 2.96 -4.48 -7.93
C GLU A 156 4.40 -4.72 -8.45
N PHE A 157 4.88 -5.95 -8.33
CA PHE A 157 6.22 -6.37 -8.74
C PHE A 157 6.20 -7.58 -9.68
N ASN A 158 5.65 -8.70 -9.20
CA ASN A 158 5.78 -10.02 -9.81
C ASN A 158 7.25 -10.39 -10.13
N TRP A 159 8.16 -10.17 -9.18
CA TRP A 159 9.58 -10.48 -9.34
C TRP A 159 9.88 -11.89 -8.82
N PRO A 160 10.17 -12.86 -9.70
CA PRO A 160 10.35 -14.26 -9.30
C PRO A 160 11.75 -14.56 -8.76
N ASP A 161 11.87 -15.72 -8.14
CA ASP A 161 13.10 -16.34 -7.61
C ASP A 161 14.08 -15.35 -6.97
N LEU A 162 13.57 -14.53 -6.05
CA LEU A 162 14.36 -13.66 -5.20
C LEU A 162 14.85 -14.43 -3.98
N GLU A 163 16.06 -14.11 -3.55
CA GLU A 163 16.65 -14.56 -2.29
C GLU A 163 16.60 -13.44 -1.23
N ILE A 164 16.83 -12.20 -1.69
CA ILE A 164 16.89 -11.02 -0.84
C ILE A 164 16.11 -9.90 -1.51
N VAL A 165 15.36 -9.13 -0.72
CA VAL A 165 14.87 -7.81 -1.12
C VAL A 165 15.40 -6.78 -0.12
N ASN A 166 16.07 -5.75 -0.63
CA ASN A 166 16.50 -4.60 0.16
C ASN A 166 15.63 -3.40 -0.15
N PHE A 167 15.35 -2.63 0.89
CA PHE A 167 14.59 -1.40 0.85
C PHE A 167 15.44 -0.29 1.49
N SER A 168 15.80 0.71 0.70
CA SER A 168 16.58 1.86 1.12
C SER A 168 15.78 3.13 0.90
N SER A 169 15.63 3.95 1.94
CA SER A 169 14.88 5.19 1.86
C SER A 169 15.72 6.41 2.21
N TYR A 170 15.55 7.49 1.45
CA TYR A 170 16.35 8.70 1.59
C TYR A 170 15.68 9.94 0.98
N GLY A 171 16.18 11.13 1.32
CA GLY A 171 15.67 12.40 0.81
C GLY A 171 14.27 12.75 1.34
N GLY A 172 13.52 13.49 0.52
CA GLY A 172 12.23 14.07 0.91
C GLY A 172 12.38 15.28 1.82
N GLU A 173 11.25 15.96 2.06
CA GLU A 173 11.15 17.14 2.91
C GLU A 173 10.27 16.84 4.13
N PRO A 174 10.63 17.28 5.35
CA PRO A 174 9.80 17.06 6.53
C PRO A 174 8.38 17.61 6.36
N ASN A 175 7.38 16.76 6.59
CA ASN A 175 5.98 17.16 6.57
C ASN A 175 5.57 17.74 7.94
N SER A 176 4.98 18.94 7.95
CA SER A 176 4.62 19.67 9.18
C SER A 176 3.42 19.11 9.94
N ASP A 177 2.61 18.27 9.28
CA ASP A 177 1.34 17.77 9.81
C ASP A 177 1.54 16.54 10.71
N VAL A 178 2.72 15.92 10.65
CA VAL A 178 3.08 14.75 11.46
C VAL A 178 4.19 15.03 12.47
N LYS A 179 4.22 14.20 13.51
CA LYS A 179 5.23 14.21 14.56
C LYS A 179 6.28 13.15 14.29
N GLY A 180 7.53 13.58 14.27
CA GLY A 180 8.71 12.74 14.10
C GLY A 180 9.64 13.28 13.02
N LYS A 181 10.71 12.53 12.74
CA LYS A 181 11.71 12.91 11.75
C LYS A 181 12.53 11.70 11.32
N GLY A 182 13.04 11.75 10.10
CA GLY A 182 13.91 10.75 9.53
C GLY A 182 13.40 10.28 8.18
N THR A 183 14.04 9.27 7.61
CA THR A 183 13.75 8.75 6.28
C THR A 183 12.95 7.45 6.34
N GLN A 184 12.19 7.22 7.40
CA GLN A 184 11.44 5.98 7.59
C GLN A 184 10.26 5.90 6.63
N PHE A 185 10.00 4.67 6.18
CA PHE A 185 8.78 4.30 5.48
C PHE A 185 8.05 3.20 6.27
N ALA A 186 6.75 3.14 6.05
CA ALA A 186 5.86 2.11 6.58
C ALA A 186 5.43 1.19 5.44
N PHE A 187 5.16 -0.08 5.75
CA PHE A 187 4.64 -1.04 4.78
C PHE A 187 3.71 -2.07 5.40
N ASP A 188 2.78 -2.54 4.59
CA ASP A 188 1.77 -3.52 4.98
C ASP A 188 1.31 -4.37 3.78
N ASN A 189 0.53 -5.41 4.05
CA ASN A 189 -0.06 -6.30 3.04
C ASN A 189 0.96 -6.80 2.02
N LEU A 190 2.15 -7.18 2.50
CA LEU A 190 3.19 -7.74 1.66
C LEU A 190 2.73 -9.10 1.15
N CYS A 191 2.69 -9.23 -0.17
CA CYS A 191 2.28 -10.45 -0.83
C CYS A 191 3.46 -11.16 -1.47
N VAL A 192 3.67 -12.41 -1.06
CA VAL A 192 4.73 -13.27 -1.59
C VAL A 192 4.20 -14.64 -1.98
N GLU A 193 4.99 -15.34 -2.77
CA GLU A 193 4.79 -16.74 -3.12
C GLU A 193 6.12 -17.46 -2.98
N PHE A 194 6.19 -18.49 -2.14
CA PHE A 194 7.41 -19.30 -2.05
C PHE A 194 7.51 -20.19 -3.28
N SER A 195 8.70 -20.25 -3.87
CA SER A 195 9.01 -21.23 -4.90
C SER A 195 8.87 -22.64 -4.30
N LYS A 196 8.37 -23.57 -5.11
CA LYS A 196 8.21 -24.99 -4.74
C LYS A 196 9.57 -25.64 -4.52
#